data_AF-A0A1N6G4K2-F1
#
_entry.id   AF-A0A1N6G4K2-F1
#
_cell.length_a   1.000
_cell.length_b   1.000
_cell.length_c   1.000
_cell.angle_alpha   90.00
_cell.angle_beta   90.00
_cell.angle_gamma   90.00
#
_symmetry.space_group_name_H-M   'P 1'
#
loop_
_entity.id
_entity.type
_entity.pdbx_description
1 polymer ?
#
loop_
_entity_poly.entity_id
_entity_poly.type
_entity_poly.pdbx_seq_one_letter_code
_entity_poly.pdbx_strand_id
1 'polypeptide(L)'
;MSRSKNEQQVDLEKFNDMPSLFGYELIRDILIPNLLGADTHEILYWAGKELARQYPLKNRQDIIHFFDKAGFGLLKLSKDQHNKQIYTLSGEIVQARLEHVQSSFNLEAGFLAEQIQMQDSLYTEALTEVNKKTKIITFIVQSDAQDRLSIEEPLTHFILDDHNDNRDEKDGLMNDELTESDEQALPSRSSRHKL
;
A
#
# COMPACT_ATOMS: atom_id res chain seq x y z
N MET A 1 6.09 -34.28 -7.89
CA MET A 1 7.34 -33.55 -7.59
C MET A 1 6.97 -32.36 -6.74
N SER A 2 7.28 -32.41 -5.43
CA SER A 2 6.97 -31.32 -4.50
C SER A 2 7.81 -30.09 -4.83
N ARG A 3 7.17 -28.95 -5.11
CA ARG A 3 7.85 -27.66 -5.10
C ARG A 3 8.34 -27.39 -3.67
N SER A 4 9.63 -27.17 -3.55
CA SER A 4 10.32 -26.88 -2.29
C SER A 4 9.75 -25.61 -1.65
N LYS A 5 9.22 -25.72 -0.43
CA LYS A 5 8.91 -24.60 0.47
C LYS A 5 10.21 -23.90 0.85
N ASN A 6 10.61 -22.90 0.08
CA ASN A 6 11.61 -21.91 0.50
C ASN A 6 11.56 -20.67 -0.42
N GLU A 7 10.41 -20.02 -0.48
CA GLU A 7 10.35 -18.61 -0.84
C GLU A 7 10.33 -17.85 0.49
N GLN A 8 11.47 -17.26 0.85
CA GLN A 8 11.52 -16.32 1.96
C GLN A 8 10.64 -15.13 1.57
N GLN A 9 9.41 -15.10 2.08
CA GLN A 9 8.52 -13.96 1.92
C GLN A 9 9.26 -12.72 2.44
N VAL A 10 9.43 -11.73 1.58
CA VAL A 10 10.08 -10.47 1.97
C VAL A 10 9.15 -9.79 2.97
N ASP A 11 9.68 -9.50 4.16
CA ASP A 11 8.98 -8.73 5.17
C ASP A 11 8.92 -7.26 4.71
N LEU A 12 7.84 -6.92 4.01
CA LEU A 12 7.61 -5.61 3.41
C LEU A 12 7.43 -4.51 4.46
N GLU A 13 7.10 -4.85 5.71
CA GLU A 13 6.89 -3.87 6.79
C GLU A 13 8.14 -3.04 7.07
N LYS A 14 9.32 -3.58 6.76
CA LYS A 14 10.62 -2.90 6.94
C LYS A 14 10.82 -1.72 5.99
N PHE A 15 9.98 -1.54 4.98
CA PHE A 15 10.09 -0.48 3.98
C PHE A 15 9.05 0.63 4.14
N ASN A 16 8.20 0.58 5.17
CA ASN A 16 7.12 1.57 5.37
C ASN A 16 7.65 3.01 5.52
N ASP A 17 8.86 3.21 6.04
CA ASP A 17 9.30 4.54 6.46
C ASP A 17 9.84 5.43 5.32
N MET A 18 10.16 4.90 4.12
CA MET A 18 10.85 5.69 3.07
C MET A 18 10.53 5.32 1.59
N PRO A 19 9.28 5.12 1.14
CA PRO A 19 9.02 4.94 -0.29
C PRO A 19 9.16 6.26 -1.06
N SER A 20 10.12 6.32 -2.00
CA SER A 20 10.21 7.43 -2.96
C SER A 20 9.19 7.22 -4.07
N LEU A 21 8.17 8.08 -4.16
CA LEU A 21 7.18 8.04 -5.24
C LEU A 21 7.85 8.14 -6.63
N PHE A 22 8.86 9.00 -6.77
CA PHE A 22 9.63 9.10 -8.03
C PHE A 22 10.32 7.78 -8.40
N GLY A 23 11.01 7.15 -7.45
CA GLY A 23 11.70 5.88 -7.70
C GLY A 23 10.71 4.77 -8.06
N TYR A 24 9.57 4.74 -7.40
CA TYR A 24 8.48 3.80 -7.69
C TYR A 24 7.94 3.98 -9.11
N GLU A 25 7.56 5.20 -9.51
CA GLU A 25 7.02 5.48 -10.84
C GLU A 25 8.07 5.27 -11.96
N LEU A 26 9.35 5.56 -11.70
CA LEU A 26 10.43 5.30 -12.64
C LEU A 26 10.53 3.80 -12.98
N ILE A 27 10.47 2.93 -11.98
CA ILE A 27 10.50 1.49 -12.23
C ILE A 27 9.18 1.05 -12.85
N ARG A 28 8.06 1.48 -12.27
CA ARG A 28 6.73 0.96 -12.59
C ARG A 28 6.23 1.39 -13.96
N ASP A 29 6.24 2.68 -14.24
CA ASP A 29 5.56 3.27 -15.40
C ASP A 29 6.54 3.61 -16.54
N ILE A 30 7.86 3.54 -16.30
CA ILE A 30 8.89 3.73 -17.34
C ILE A 30 9.64 2.43 -17.64
N LEU A 31 10.30 1.81 -16.66
CA LEU A 31 11.14 0.64 -16.91
C LEU A 31 10.32 -0.59 -17.31
N ILE A 32 9.26 -0.94 -16.57
CA ILE A 32 8.49 -2.15 -16.85
C ILE A 32 7.86 -2.12 -18.25
N PRO A 33 7.16 -1.06 -18.70
CA PRO A 33 6.63 -1.01 -20.06
C PRO A 33 7.71 -1.11 -21.14
N ASN A 34 8.90 -0.54 -20.89
CA ASN A 34 10.04 -0.67 -21.81
C ASN A 34 10.56 -2.11 -21.92
N LEU A 35 10.49 -2.89 -20.83
CA LEU A 35 10.92 -4.29 -20.82
C LEU A 35 9.89 -5.22 -21.47
N LEU A 36 8.60 -4.96 -21.24
CA LEU A 36 7.51 -5.86 -21.63
C LEU A 36 6.89 -5.52 -23.00
N GLY A 37 7.07 -4.30 -23.48
CA GLY A 37 6.60 -3.89 -24.81
C GLY A 37 5.09 -4.05 -24.98
N ALA A 38 4.68 -4.70 -26.07
CA ALA A 38 3.25 -4.84 -26.43
C ALA A 38 2.44 -5.66 -25.42
N ASP A 39 3.10 -6.60 -24.72
CA ASP A 39 2.44 -7.55 -23.81
C ASP A 39 2.31 -7.01 -22.38
N THR A 40 2.77 -5.77 -22.13
CA THR A 40 2.78 -5.12 -20.82
C THR A 40 1.45 -5.29 -20.06
N HIS A 41 0.33 -5.06 -20.73
CA HIS A 41 -0.99 -5.12 -20.13
C HIS A 41 -1.35 -6.54 -19.65
N GLU A 42 -1.13 -7.55 -20.48
CA GLU A 42 -1.47 -8.94 -20.14
C GLU A 42 -0.55 -9.47 -19.06
N ILE A 43 0.76 -9.21 -19.18
CA ILE A 43 1.76 -9.64 -18.21
C ILE A 43 1.52 -8.98 -16.85
N LEU A 44 1.21 -7.68 -16.81
CA LEU A 44 0.89 -7.00 -15.54
C LEU A 44 -0.35 -7.58 -14.88
N TYR A 45 -1.37 -7.96 -15.65
CA TYR A 45 -2.56 -8.61 -15.11
C TYR A 45 -2.23 -9.94 -14.42
N TRP A 46 -1.48 -10.80 -15.10
CA TRP A 46 -1.02 -12.07 -14.53
C TRP A 46 -0.08 -11.87 -13.34
N ALA A 47 0.82 -10.90 -13.41
CA ALA A 47 1.71 -10.55 -12.30
C ALA A 47 0.91 -10.09 -11.07
N GLY A 48 -0.18 -9.33 -11.27
CA GLY A 48 -1.08 -8.93 -10.20
C GLY A 48 -1.74 -10.13 -9.52
N LYS A 49 -2.25 -11.08 -10.31
CA LYS A 49 -2.80 -12.34 -9.78
C LYS A 49 -1.76 -13.13 -8.99
N GLU A 50 -0.56 -13.27 -9.53
CA GLU A 50 0.51 -13.99 -8.83
C GLU A 50 0.91 -13.31 -7.53
N LEU A 51 1.00 -11.97 -7.52
CA LEU A 51 1.27 -11.20 -6.31
C LEU A 51 0.19 -11.41 -5.24
N ALA A 52 -1.08 -11.47 -5.63
CA ALA A 52 -2.16 -11.74 -4.68
C ALA A 52 -2.02 -13.11 -4.02
N ARG A 53 -1.62 -14.16 -4.76
CA ARG A 53 -1.39 -15.50 -4.19
C ARG A 53 -0.24 -15.54 -3.19
N GLN A 54 0.77 -14.69 -3.37
CA GLN A 54 1.90 -14.56 -2.45
C GLN A 54 1.53 -13.77 -1.17
N TYR A 55 0.58 -12.84 -1.27
CA TYR A 55 0.11 -12.00 -0.16
C TYR A 55 -1.40 -12.13 0.03
N PRO A 56 -1.91 -13.32 0.43
CA PRO A 56 -3.34 -13.54 0.61
C PRO A 56 -3.89 -12.70 1.78
N LEU A 57 -4.91 -11.89 1.51
CA LEU A 57 -5.53 -11.01 2.50
C LEU A 57 -6.80 -11.65 3.08
N LYS A 58 -7.13 -11.37 4.34
CA LYS A 58 -8.20 -12.10 5.04
C LYS A 58 -9.60 -11.68 4.62
N ASN A 59 -9.79 -10.41 4.30
CA ASN A 59 -11.11 -9.84 4.02
C ASN A 59 -11.03 -8.65 3.05
N ARG A 60 -12.19 -8.13 2.65
CA ARG A 60 -12.27 -7.00 1.70
C ARG A 60 -11.70 -5.69 2.22
N GLN A 61 -11.77 -5.45 3.53
CA GLN A 61 -11.20 -4.26 4.15
C GLN A 61 -9.68 -4.29 4.08
N ASP A 62 -9.07 -5.45 4.32
CA ASP A 62 -7.62 -5.64 4.18
C ASP A 62 -7.17 -5.38 2.74
N ILE A 63 -7.97 -5.75 1.72
CA ILE A 63 -7.70 -5.41 0.31
C ILE A 63 -7.65 -3.89 0.13
N ILE A 64 -8.64 -3.17 0.67
CA ILE A 64 -8.70 -1.71 0.58
C ILE A 64 -7.47 -1.07 1.25
N HIS A 65 -7.10 -1.52 2.45
CA HIS A 65 -5.92 -1.03 3.16
C HIS A 65 -4.62 -1.35 2.43
N PHE A 66 -4.51 -2.56 1.85
CA PHE A 66 -3.34 -2.96 1.08
C PHE A 66 -3.11 -2.05 -0.12
N PHE A 67 -4.18 -1.64 -0.83
CA PHE A 67 -4.05 -0.77 -1.99
C PHE A 67 -3.43 0.60 -1.66
N ASP A 68 -3.81 1.18 -0.52
CA ASP A 68 -3.22 2.42 -0.05
C ASP A 68 -1.76 2.21 0.35
N LYS A 69 -1.50 1.20 1.20
CA LYS A 69 -0.17 0.84 1.68
C LYS A 69 0.82 0.51 0.56
N ALA A 70 0.37 -0.19 -0.48
CA ALA A 70 1.19 -0.58 -1.63
C ALA A 70 1.43 0.56 -2.63
N GLY A 71 0.87 1.76 -2.39
CA GLY A 71 0.95 2.87 -3.32
C GLY A 71 0.16 2.65 -4.62
N PHE A 72 -0.84 1.76 -4.62
CA PHE A 72 -1.73 1.58 -5.76
C PHE A 72 -2.78 2.69 -5.83
N GLY A 73 -3.14 3.25 -4.68
CA GLY A 73 -4.08 4.36 -4.53
C GLY A 73 -5.25 4.00 -3.61
N LEU A 74 -6.22 4.90 -3.54
CA LEU A 74 -7.37 4.78 -2.65
C LEU A 74 -8.46 3.96 -3.32
N LEU A 75 -8.58 2.70 -2.91
CA LEU A 75 -9.61 1.77 -3.38
C LEU A 75 -10.89 1.91 -2.56
N LYS A 76 -12.05 1.85 -3.22
CA LYS A 76 -13.37 1.86 -2.56
C LYS A 76 -14.33 0.91 -3.24
N LEU A 77 -15.03 0.09 -2.46
CA LEU A 77 -16.19 -0.68 -2.93
C LEU A 77 -17.38 0.26 -3.16
N SER A 78 -17.76 0.44 -4.42
CA SER A 78 -18.87 1.31 -4.83
C SER A 78 -20.19 0.55 -4.97
N LYS A 79 -20.14 -0.73 -5.38
CA LYS A 79 -21.33 -1.58 -5.49
C LYS A 79 -20.96 -3.03 -5.22
N ASP A 80 -21.79 -3.71 -4.45
CA ASP A 80 -21.67 -5.13 -4.17
C ASP A 80 -22.93 -5.87 -4.62
N GLN A 81 -22.77 -6.82 -5.53
CA GLN A 81 -23.84 -7.69 -6.02
C GLN A 81 -23.28 -9.11 -6.12
N HIS A 82 -24.19 -10.10 -6.05
CA HIS A 82 -23.84 -11.52 -5.91
C HIS A 82 -22.66 -12.02 -6.77
N ASN A 83 -22.63 -11.70 -8.07
CA ASN A 83 -21.55 -12.12 -9.00
C ASN A 83 -20.81 -10.93 -9.61
N LYS A 84 -21.02 -9.72 -9.08
CA LYS A 84 -20.46 -8.50 -9.65
C LYS A 84 -20.21 -7.47 -8.57
N GLN A 85 -18.94 -7.13 -8.37
CA GLN A 85 -18.51 -6.05 -7.49
C GLN A 85 -17.93 -4.91 -8.35
N ILE A 86 -18.18 -3.67 -7.94
CA ILE A 86 -17.63 -2.48 -8.60
C ILE A 86 -16.78 -1.75 -7.58
N TYR A 87 -15.49 -1.64 -7.89
CA TYR A 87 -14.54 -0.85 -7.12
C TYR A 87 -14.12 0.39 -7.88
N THR A 88 -13.84 1.47 -7.16
CA THR A 88 -13.26 2.69 -7.72
C THR A 88 -11.91 2.94 -7.10
N LEU A 89 -10.92 3.27 -7.91
CA LEU A 89 -9.57 3.62 -7.50
C LEU A 89 -9.30 5.10 -7.83
N SER A 90 -8.77 5.82 -6.85
CA SER A 90 -8.56 7.26 -6.88
C SER A 90 -7.34 7.67 -6.03
N GLY A 91 -7.11 8.97 -5.85
CA GLY A 91 -6.00 9.51 -5.08
C GLY A 91 -4.94 10.20 -5.94
N GLU A 92 -3.99 10.87 -5.29
CA GLU A 92 -2.99 11.72 -5.96
C GLU A 92 -2.10 10.93 -6.93
N ILE A 93 -1.68 9.72 -6.53
CA ILE A 93 -0.87 8.82 -7.38
C ILE A 93 -1.62 8.48 -8.68
N VAL A 94 -2.89 8.11 -8.57
CA VAL A 94 -3.74 7.77 -9.73
C VAL A 94 -3.94 8.97 -10.64
N GLN A 95 -4.18 10.16 -10.07
CA GLN A 95 -4.33 11.40 -10.83
C GLN A 95 -3.06 11.73 -11.61
N ALA A 96 -1.89 11.72 -10.95
CA ALA A 96 -0.60 11.98 -11.57
C ALA A 96 -0.31 10.99 -12.70
N ARG A 97 -0.54 9.69 -12.47
CA ARG A 97 -0.38 8.63 -13.47
C ARG A 97 -1.29 8.82 -14.69
N LEU A 98 -2.52 9.30 -14.50
CA LEU A 98 -3.46 9.58 -15.59
C LEU A 98 -3.15 10.88 -16.37
N GLU A 99 -2.34 11.77 -15.81
CA GLU A 99 -1.96 13.05 -16.42
C GLU A 99 -0.65 12.98 -17.19
N HIS A 100 0.31 12.21 -16.69
CA HIS A 100 1.68 12.28 -17.16
C HIS A 100 2.14 11.06 -17.97
N VAL A 101 1.44 9.92 -17.88
CA VAL A 101 1.85 8.66 -18.53
C VAL A 101 0.63 7.92 -19.12
N GLN A 102 0.85 7.07 -20.13
CA GLN A 102 -0.15 6.07 -20.55
C GLN A 102 -0.11 4.88 -19.57
N SER A 103 -0.64 5.11 -18.38
CA SER A 103 -0.50 4.17 -17.26
C SER A 103 -1.45 2.99 -17.37
N SER A 104 -0.93 1.79 -17.10
CA SER A 104 -1.73 0.58 -16.96
C SER A 104 -2.11 0.36 -15.50
N PHE A 105 -3.36 -0.06 -15.27
CA PHE A 105 -3.88 -0.47 -13.96
C PHE A 105 -4.18 -1.97 -13.92
N ASN A 106 -3.57 -2.74 -14.82
CA ASN A 106 -3.81 -4.17 -14.94
C ASN A 106 -3.20 -4.96 -13.79
N LEU A 107 -2.10 -4.48 -13.22
CA LEU A 107 -1.50 -5.05 -12.01
C LEU A 107 -2.52 -5.04 -10.86
N GLU A 108 -3.13 -3.89 -10.61
CA GLU A 108 -4.17 -3.71 -9.59
C GLU A 108 -5.41 -4.55 -9.89
N ALA A 109 -5.86 -4.58 -11.15
CA ALA A 109 -7.03 -5.36 -11.56
C ALA A 109 -6.80 -6.86 -11.32
N GLY A 110 -5.64 -7.38 -11.73
CA GLY A 110 -5.28 -8.78 -11.53
C GLY A 110 -5.16 -9.13 -10.04
N PHE A 111 -4.52 -8.27 -9.26
CA PHE A 111 -4.41 -8.45 -7.81
C PHE A 111 -5.79 -8.50 -7.15
N LEU A 112 -6.66 -7.53 -7.45
CA LEU A 112 -8.03 -7.47 -6.92
C LEU A 112 -8.86 -8.71 -7.30
N ALA A 113 -8.79 -9.12 -8.58
CA ALA A 113 -9.51 -10.29 -9.08
C ALA A 113 -9.12 -11.57 -8.33
N GLU A 114 -7.82 -11.80 -8.14
CA GLU A 114 -7.34 -13.00 -7.47
C GLU A 114 -7.60 -12.97 -5.96
N GLN A 115 -7.49 -11.81 -5.29
CA GLN A 115 -7.88 -11.70 -3.87
C GLN A 115 -9.34 -12.08 -3.66
N ILE A 116 -10.23 -11.58 -4.53
CA ILE A 116 -11.66 -11.93 -4.47
C ILE A 116 -11.87 -13.40 -4.81
N GLN A 117 -11.19 -13.92 -5.84
CA GLN A 117 -11.24 -15.34 -6.20
C GLN A 117 -10.87 -16.26 -5.03
N MET A 118 -9.77 -15.98 -4.33
CA MET A 118 -9.33 -16.79 -3.19
C MET A 118 -10.31 -16.72 -2.02
N GLN A 119 -10.83 -15.53 -1.72
CA GLN A 119 -11.78 -15.35 -0.62
C GLN A 119 -13.15 -15.99 -0.90
N ASP A 120 -13.60 -15.97 -2.16
CA ASP A 120 -14.94 -16.45 -2.53
C ASP A 120 -14.92 -17.90 -3.10
N SER A 121 -13.75 -18.40 -3.47
CA SER A 121 -13.56 -19.70 -4.13
C SER A 121 -14.34 -19.85 -5.45
N LEU A 122 -14.48 -18.75 -6.19
CA LEU A 122 -15.14 -18.66 -7.49
C LEU A 122 -14.20 -18.03 -8.51
N TYR A 123 -14.14 -18.58 -9.72
CA TYR A 123 -13.34 -17.98 -10.80
C TYR A 123 -13.74 -16.52 -10.98
N THR A 124 -12.76 -15.61 -10.91
CA THR A 124 -13.02 -14.17 -10.90
C THR A 124 -12.07 -13.43 -11.82
N GLU A 125 -12.65 -12.49 -12.59
CA GLU A 125 -11.93 -11.59 -13.50
C GLU A 125 -12.29 -10.14 -13.19
N ALA A 126 -11.35 -9.22 -13.46
CA ALA A 126 -11.57 -7.78 -13.32
C ALA A 126 -11.36 -7.06 -14.65
N LEU A 127 -12.35 -6.26 -15.05
CA LEU A 127 -12.26 -5.33 -16.17
C LEU A 127 -11.96 -3.93 -15.65
N THR A 128 -11.11 -3.19 -16.37
CA THR A 128 -10.69 -1.84 -16.01
C THR A 128 -11.31 -0.81 -16.94
N GLU A 129 -12.02 0.18 -16.38
CA GLU A 129 -12.53 1.34 -17.10
C GLU A 129 -11.87 2.63 -16.58
N VAL A 130 -11.39 3.48 -17.49
CA VAL A 130 -10.67 4.72 -17.14
C VAL A 130 -11.52 5.94 -17.43
N ASN A 131 -11.92 6.68 -16.39
CA ASN A 131 -12.55 7.98 -16.56
C ASN A 131 -11.51 9.10 -16.46
N LYS A 132 -10.99 9.54 -17.62
CA LYS A 132 -9.98 10.60 -17.70
C LYS A 132 -10.47 11.98 -17.22
N LYS A 133 -11.78 12.23 -17.23
CA LYS A 133 -12.35 13.52 -16.80
C LYS A 133 -12.38 13.63 -15.28
N THR A 134 -12.84 12.58 -14.61
CA THR A 134 -12.93 12.54 -13.14
C THR A 134 -11.67 12.00 -12.49
N LYS A 135 -10.71 11.49 -13.28
CA LYS A 135 -9.47 10.85 -12.82
C LYS A 135 -9.74 9.67 -11.88
N ILE A 136 -10.75 8.88 -12.22
CA ILE A 136 -11.16 7.69 -11.47
C ILE A 136 -11.01 6.48 -12.38
N ILE A 137 -10.46 5.42 -11.82
CA ILE A 137 -10.46 4.08 -12.42
C ILE A 137 -11.60 3.29 -11.80
N THR A 138 -12.35 2.56 -12.62
CA THR A 138 -13.38 1.63 -12.16
C THR A 138 -12.94 0.21 -12.47
N PHE A 139 -12.88 -0.64 -11.45
CA PHE A 139 -12.72 -2.08 -11.62
C PHE A 139 -14.10 -2.75 -11.54
N ILE A 140 -14.46 -3.45 -12.60
CA ILE A 140 -15.66 -4.28 -12.66
C ILE A 140 -15.21 -5.73 -12.45
N VAL A 141 -15.39 -6.21 -11.21
CA VAL A 141 -15.02 -7.57 -10.82
C VAL A 141 -16.22 -8.49 -11.01
N GLN A 142 -16.05 -9.56 -11.77
CA GLN A 142 -17.10 -10.53 -12.07
C GLN A 142 -16.65 -11.93 -11.70
N SER A 143 -17.51 -12.64 -10.97
CA SER A 143 -17.26 -14.01 -10.53
C SER A 143 -18.22 -14.96 -11.24
N ASP A 144 -17.70 -16.08 -11.74
CA ASP A 144 -18.53 -17.14 -12.33
C ASP A 144 -18.92 -18.16 -11.26
N ALA A 145 -20.21 -18.22 -10.93
CA ALA A 145 -20.76 -19.16 -9.95
C ALA A 145 -20.79 -20.62 -10.45
N GLN A 146 -20.65 -20.85 -11.75
CA GLN A 146 -20.63 -22.19 -12.35
C GLN A 146 -19.23 -22.79 -12.40
N ASP A 147 -18.19 -21.96 -12.33
CA ASP A 147 -16.79 -22.37 -12.33
C ASP A 147 -16.18 -22.27 -10.92
N ARG A 148 -16.34 -23.37 -10.16
CA ARG A 148 -15.82 -23.50 -8.80
C ARG A 148 -14.43 -24.11 -8.83
N LEU A 149 -13.45 -23.41 -8.26
CA LEU A 149 -12.08 -23.90 -8.15
C LEU A 149 -11.94 -24.88 -6.98
N SER A 150 -11.15 -25.95 -7.18
CA SER A 150 -10.68 -26.81 -6.08
C SER A 150 -9.38 -26.20 -5.55
N ILE A 151 -9.47 -25.46 -4.45
CA ILE A 151 -8.30 -24.85 -3.82
C ILE A 151 -7.53 -25.95 -3.08
N GLU A 152 -6.31 -26.28 -3.52
CA GLU A 152 -5.31 -26.89 -2.62
C GLU A 152 -5.00 -25.86 -1.52
N GLU A 153 -5.11 -26.28 -0.25
CA GLU A 153 -5.20 -25.43 0.95
C GLU A 153 -4.55 -24.03 0.86
N PRO A 154 -5.27 -22.96 1.23
CA PRO A 154 -4.73 -21.60 1.14
C PRO A 154 -3.48 -21.46 2.01
N LEU A 155 -2.45 -20.84 1.44
CA LEU A 155 -1.29 -20.38 2.19
C LEU A 155 -1.76 -19.47 3.33
N THR A 156 -1.13 -19.59 4.49
CA THR A 156 -1.42 -18.79 5.69
C THR A 156 -1.57 -17.30 5.34
N HIS A 157 -2.73 -16.72 5.66
CA HIS A 157 -3.08 -15.32 5.40
C HIS A 157 -2.00 -14.34 5.90
N PHE A 158 -1.69 -13.33 5.09
CA PHE A 158 -0.88 -12.19 5.49
C PHE A 158 -1.64 -11.34 6.52
N ILE A 159 -0.99 -10.96 7.62
CA ILE A 159 -1.56 -10.09 8.65
C ILE A 159 -0.97 -8.70 8.43
N LEU A 160 -1.82 -7.74 8.05
CA LEU A 160 -1.46 -6.33 8.08
C LEU A 160 -1.50 -5.86 9.54
N ASP A 161 -0.35 -5.53 10.13
CA ASP A 161 -0.30 -4.88 11.44
C ASP A 161 -0.57 -3.38 11.26
N ASP A 162 -1.77 -2.95 11.64
CA ASP A 162 -2.15 -1.54 11.76
C ASP A 162 -1.47 -0.96 13.00
N HIS A 163 -0.25 -0.43 12.87
CA HIS A 163 0.30 0.46 13.88
C HIS A 163 -0.37 1.83 13.76
N ASN A 164 -1.55 1.95 14.37
CA ASN A 164 -2.13 3.25 14.70
C ASN A 164 -1.39 3.82 15.91
N ASP A 165 -0.32 4.60 15.66
CA ASP A 165 0.41 5.34 16.69
C ASP A 165 -0.43 6.54 17.15
N ASN A 166 -1.48 6.26 17.93
CA ASN A 166 -2.17 7.26 18.74
C ASN A 166 -1.23 7.70 19.88
N ARG A 167 -0.33 8.65 19.58
CA ARG A 167 0.34 9.43 20.62
C ARG A 167 -0.59 10.56 21.05
N ASP A 168 -1.56 10.22 21.89
CA ASP A 168 -2.28 11.24 22.66
C ASP A 168 -1.42 11.71 23.84
N GLU A 169 -1.36 13.03 23.95
CA GLU A 169 -0.79 13.81 25.04
C GLU A 169 -1.30 13.37 26.42
N LYS A 170 -0.37 13.16 27.36
CA LYS A 170 -0.41 13.68 28.76
C LYS A 170 0.75 13.14 29.60
N ASP A 171 1.70 14.01 29.93
CA ASP A 171 1.76 14.67 31.24
C ASP A 171 3.13 15.33 31.39
N GLY A 172 3.14 16.65 31.48
CA GLY A 172 4.26 17.36 32.06
C GLY A 172 4.22 17.18 33.58
N LEU A 173 5.39 17.10 34.20
CA LEU A 173 5.68 17.69 35.50
C LEU A 173 7.19 17.78 35.63
N MET A 174 7.66 19.03 35.67
CA MET A 174 9.00 19.41 36.08
C MET A 174 9.26 18.89 37.49
N ASN A 175 10.45 18.33 37.73
CA ASN A 175 11.04 18.31 39.06
C ASN A 175 12.49 18.77 38.98
N ASP A 176 12.72 19.80 39.76
CA ASP A 176 13.95 20.51 40.09
C ASP A 176 14.75 19.62 41.06
N GLU A 177 16.03 19.35 40.77
CA GLU A 177 16.96 18.88 41.80
C GLU A 177 18.36 19.45 41.52
N LEU A 178 18.72 20.39 42.39
CA LEU A 178 20.00 21.08 42.51
C LEU A 178 21.10 20.13 43.01
N THR A 179 22.29 20.24 42.45
CA THR A 179 23.53 20.06 43.23
C THR A 179 24.56 21.11 42.82
N GLU A 180 24.81 22.04 43.73
CA GLU A 180 25.95 22.96 43.77
C GLU A 180 27.24 22.24 44.17
N SER A 181 28.34 22.59 43.50
CA SER A 181 29.75 22.60 43.92
C SER A 181 30.54 23.04 42.69
N ASP A 182 31.51 23.94 42.68
CA ASP A 182 32.32 24.54 43.72
C ASP A 182 32.92 25.86 43.15
N GLU A 183 33.04 26.87 44.01
CA GLU A 183 34.25 27.70 44.23
C GLU A 183 34.94 28.34 42.98
N GLN A 184 35.07 29.67 42.80
CA GLN A 184 35.83 30.63 43.61
C GLN A 184 35.71 32.06 43.03
N ALA A 185 36.00 33.04 43.92
CA ALA A 185 36.49 34.40 43.67
C ALA A 185 35.49 35.57 43.66
N LEU A 186 35.35 36.17 44.85
CA LEU A 186 35.17 37.61 45.09
C LEU A 186 36.36 38.06 45.98
N PRO A 187 36.66 39.37 46.17
CA PRO A 187 36.07 40.58 45.59
C PRO A 187 37.10 41.64 45.13
N SER A 188 36.68 42.69 44.43
CA SER A 188 37.13 44.04 44.81
C SER A 188 36.11 45.11 44.42
N ARG A 189 35.81 45.96 45.40
CA ARG A 189 35.06 47.21 45.29
C ARG A 189 35.85 48.22 44.45
N SER A 190 35.19 49.08 43.68
CA SER A 190 35.26 50.53 43.87
C SER A 190 34.33 51.28 42.92
N SER A 191 33.96 52.47 43.35
CA SER A 191 32.84 53.27 42.89
C SER A 191 33.15 54.22 41.72
N ARG A 192 32.05 54.64 41.07
CA ARG A 192 31.73 56.01 40.60
C ARG A 192 32.44 56.63 39.37
N HIS A 193 31.54 57.02 38.45
CA HIS A 193 31.38 58.31 37.76
C HIS A 193 31.96 58.53 36.34
N LYS A 194 31.05 59.02 35.48
CA LYS A 194 31.14 59.93 34.30
C LYS A 194 32.57 60.32 33.85
N LEU A 195 32.93 60.34 32.57
CA LEU A 195 32.26 60.88 31.37
C LEU A 195 32.82 60.16 30.13
#